data_AF-A0A1V6WZL2-F1
#
_entry.id   AF-A0A1V6WZL2-F1
#
_cell.length_a   1.000
_cell.length_b   1.000
_cell.length_c   1.000
_cell.angle_alpha   90.00
_cell.angle_beta   90.00
_cell.angle_gamma   90.00
#
_symmetry.space_group_name_H-M   'P 1'
#
loop_
_entity.id
_entity.type
_entity.pdbx_description
1 polymer ?
#
loop_
_entity_poly.entity_id
_entity_poly.type
_entity_poly.pdbx_seq_one_letter_code
_entity_poly.pdbx_strand_id
1 'polypeptide(L)'
;MAAIKRPVGLLFDIGGVCVVSPFQAILDYEIAHNIPPGWVNFSISRTSPNGSWHKLERGDIKMDADFFAGFNADLRNPELWKQFHQQLERKQGTGGSTIPPLPTVDAEWLFWEMMRISRTPDRYMYPALKKLRESGQFLMGALSNTVIFPDGHEYNNASDVKNQFDFFISSAHTGLRKPDPKIYQVALQEMDTLAKRRGLAGSNPDDVVFFDDIGENLKGAKKAGMRTVKVTLGKTQDAVKELEKITGLQLLDEDKARFHAKRNPAQSRPTKFLTSSSSSIPSAPRHPVKMPFTKTVKSNAYFSRFQTKYRRRREGKTDYYARKRLVTQAKNKYNAPKYRMVVRFTNRDIVTQIVYSEVTGDKVLASAYAHELPRYGIDQGLTNWAAAYATGLLLARRVLKKLNLDEQFKGVEEADGEHTLTEAVETEDGERRPFKAFLDVGLVRTSTGNRVFAAMKGASDGGIFIPHSDRRFPGYDIESEELDAETLKGYIHGSHVSEYMETLADEDEERYKSQFLKYIENEIDAGDLEEIYADAHKAIREDPFKADENAGPKKTKEEWKAESKKFKVARLTHDQRKARVEEKIRQLAA
;
A
#
# COMPACT_ATOMS: atom_id res chain seq x y z
N MET A 1 -9.25 -30.52 7.87
CA MET A 1 -8.70 -29.79 6.70
C MET A 1 -8.47 -30.80 5.59
N ALA A 2 -9.11 -30.64 4.43
CA ALA A 2 -8.83 -31.51 3.28
C ALA A 2 -7.37 -31.28 2.83
N ALA A 3 -6.62 -32.36 2.60
CA ALA A 3 -5.25 -32.27 2.09
C ALA A 3 -5.25 -31.60 0.71
N ILE A 4 -4.45 -30.54 0.53
CA ILE A 4 -4.36 -29.83 -0.76
C ILE A 4 -3.79 -30.81 -1.79
N LYS A 5 -4.58 -31.13 -2.83
CA LYS A 5 -4.17 -31.99 -3.94
C LYS A 5 -2.97 -31.37 -4.65
N ARG A 6 -1.82 -32.06 -4.63
CA ARG A 6 -0.58 -31.60 -5.27
C ARG A 6 -0.76 -31.56 -6.80
N PRO A 7 -0.35 -30.50 -7.51
CA PRO A 7 -0.49 -30.41 -8.96
C PRO A 7 0.48 -31.32 -9.70
N VAL A 8 0.12 -31.67 -10.94
CA VAL A 8 0.98 -32.37 -11.89
C VAL A 8 1.71 -31.35 -12.78
N GLY A 9 1.00 -30.28 -13.17
CA GLY A 9 1.52 -29.24 -14.06
C GLY A 9 1.47 -27.84 -13.46
N LEU A 10 2.50 -27.05 -13.71
CA LEU A 10 2.57 -25.64 -13.36
C LEU A 10 2.69 -24.83 -14.65
N LEU A 11 1.74 -23.93 -14.86
CA LEU A 11 1.68 -23.08 -16.04
C LEU A 11 1.89 -21.62 -15.63
N PHE A 12 2.78 -20.90 -16.31
CA PHE A 12 3.13 -19.53 -15.93
C PHE A 12 2.92 -18.57 -17.10
N ASP A 13 2.34 -17.42 -16.84
CA ASP A 13 2.60 -16.26 -17.69
C ASP A 13 4.06 -15.81 -17.53
N ILE A 14 4.58 -15.13 -18.54
CA ILE A 14 5.95 -14.61 -18.49
C ILE A 14 5.95 -13.21 -17.90
N GLY A 15 5.24 -12.27 -18.52
CA GLY A 15 5.18 -10.87 -18.09
C GLY A 15 4.57 -10.73 -16.70
N GLY A 16 5.21 -9.96 -15.81
CA GLY A 16 4.67 -9.71 -14.46
C GLY A 16 4.73 -10.90 -13.49
N VAL A 17 5.05 -12.10 -13.96
CA VAL A 17 5.21 -13.32 -13.17
C VAL A 17 6.67 -13.77 -13.14
N CYS A 18 7.24 -14.13 -14.30
CA CYS A 18 8.62 -14.63 -14.41
C CYS A 18 9.63 -13.51 -14.69
N VAL A 19 9.18 -12.42 -15.31
CA VAL A 19 9.95 -11.21 -15.60
C VAL A 19 9.17 -9.98 -15.10
N VAL A 20 9.85 -8.84 -14.98
CA VAL A 20 9.19 -7.59 -14.59
C VAL A 20 8.06 -7.25 -15.57
N SER A 21 6.92 -6.80 -15.05
CA SER A 21 5.73 -6.49 -15.86
C SER A 21 5.97 -5.32 -16.82
N PRO A 22 5.57 -5.43 -18.09
CA PRO A 22 5.59 -4.30 -19.03
C PRO A 22 4.70 -3.15 -18.57
N PHE A 23 3.69 -3.39 -17.72
CA PHE A 23 2.84 -2.34 -17.16
C PHE A 23 3.60 -1.35 -16.29
N GLN A 24 4.74 -1.75 -15.71
CA GLN A 24 5.59 -0.81 -14.99
C GLN A 24 6.21 0.24 -15.93
N ALA A 25 6.59 -0.15 -17.15
CA ALA A 25 7.13 0.76 -18.16
C ALA A 25 6.07 1.81 -18.55
N ILE A 26 4.84 1.35 -18.75
CA ILE A 26 3.69 2.21 -19.06
C ILE A 26 3.45 3.22 -17.94
N LEU A 27 3.40 2.76 -16.69
CA LEU A 27 3.18 3.64 -15.55
C LEU A 27 4.29 4.70 -15.42
N ASP A 28 5.55 4.28 -15.56
CA ASP A 28 6.69 5.20 -15.49
C ASP A 28 6.66 6.23 -16.63
N TYR A 29 6.25 5.81 -17.83
CA TYR A 29 6.08 6.69 -18.99
C TYR A 29 4.95 7.70 -18.78
N GLU A 30 3.78 7.24 -18.32
CA GLU A 30 2.62 8.09 -18.05
C GLU A 30 2.94 9.17 -17.01
N ILE A 31 3.61 8.78 -15.91
CA ILE A 31 4.06 9.72 -14.88
C ILE A 31 5.06 10.73 -15.46
N ALA A 32 6.03 10.28 -16.24
CA ALA A 32 7.06 11.16 -16.82
C ALA A 32 6.48 12.18 -17.81
N HIS A 33 5.38 11.85 -18.48
CA HIS A 33 4.74 12.69 -19.51
C HIS A 33 3.48 13.41 -19.01
N ASN A 34 3.20 13.38 -17.70
CA ASN A 34 2.00 13.96 -17.09
C ASN A 34 0.68 13.43 -17.68
N ILE A 35 0.67 12.17 -18.09
CA ILE A 35 -0.53 11.45 -18.52
C ILE A 35 -1.19 10.86 -17.27
N PRO A 36 -2.51 10.99 -17.08
CA PRO A 36 -3.18 10.36 -15.95
C PRO A 36 -2.94 8.84 -15.96
N PRO A 37 -2.49 8.26 -14.83
CA PRO A 37 -2.11 6.85 -14.79
C PRO A 37 -3.24 5.91 -15.21
N GLY A 38 -2.89 4.95 -16.07
CA GLY A 38 -3.80 3.93 -16.59
C GLY A 38 -4.41 4.23 -17.96
N TRP A 39 -4.11 5.38 -18.58
CA TRP A 39 -4.60 5.74 -19.92
C TRP A 39 -4.22 4.70 -20.98
N VAL A 40 -2.94 4.36 -21.07
CA VAL A 40 -2.44 3.44 -22.12
C VAL A 40 -3.09 2.07 -21.96
N ASN A 41 -3.18 1.56 -20.73
CA ASN A 41 -3.83 0.29 -20.44
C ASN A 41 -5.34 0.33 -20.75
N PHE A 42 -6.01 1.44 -20.41
CA PHE A 42 -7.41 1.65 -20.75
C PHE A 42 -7.61 1.60 -22.27
N SER A 43 -6.80 2.34 -23.02
CA SER A 43 -6.88 2.38 -24.48
C SER A 43 -6.61 1.01 -25.12
N ILE A 44 -5.59 0.28 -24.66
CA ILE A 44 -5.32 -1.09 -25.12
C ILE A 44 -6.54 -1.97 -24.83
N SER A 45 -7.01 -2.03 -23.59
CA SER A 45 -8.15 -2.90 -23.23
C SER A 45 -9.43 -2.61 -24.02
N ARG A 46 -9.75 -1.33 -24.29
CA ARG A 46 -10.96 -0.92 -25.01
C ARG A 46 -10.93 -1.15 -26.51
N THR A 47 -9.73 -1.28 -27.08
CA THR A 47 -9.57 -1.65 -28.49
C THR A 47 -9.57 -3.16 -28.71
N SER A 48 -9.58 -3.97 -27.65
CA SER A 48 -9.75 -5.42 -27.75
C SER A 48 -11.07 -5.79 -28.46
N PRO A 49 -11.09 -6.81 -29.34
CA PRO A 49 -9.98 -7.68 -29.74
C PRO A 49 -9.23 -7.20 -31.00
N ASN A 50 -9.55 -6.02 -31.53
CA ASN A 50 -9.15 -5.59 -32.88
C ASN A 50 -8.10 -4.48 -32.92
N GLY A 51 -7.68 -3.97 -31.76
CA GLY A 51 -6.62 -2.98 -31.63
C GLY A 51 -5.28 -3.50 -32.14
N SER A 52 -4.40 -2.57 -32.50
CA SER A 52 -3.08 -2.87 -33.09
C SER A 52 -2.26 -3.76 -32.17
N TRP A 53 -2.30 -3.50 -30.86
CA TRP A 53 -1.65 -4.35 -29.85
C TRP A 53 -2.14 -5.81 -29.87
N HIS A 54 -3.45 -6.02 -29.99
CA HIS A 54 -4.07 -7.34 -29.97
C HIS A 54 -3.74 -8.13 -31.24
N LYS A 55 -3.78 -7.45 -32.39
CA LYS A 55 -3.38 -8.01 -33.69
C LYS A 55 -1.90 -8.41 -33.68
N LEU A 56 -1.03 -7.56 -33.13
CA LEU A 56 0.39 -7.88 -33.00
C LEU A 56 0.60 -9.10 -32.07
N GLU A 57 -0.09 -9.15 -30.93
CA GLU A 57 0.02 -10.28 -30.00
C GLU A 57 -0.57 -11.59 -30.57
N ARG A 58 -1.47 -11.52 -31.55
CA ARG A 58 -1.95 -12.70 -32.30
C ARG A 58 -1.06 -13.06 -33.50
N GLY A 59 -0.11 -12.20 -33.88
CA GLY A 59 0.69 -12.39 -35.09
C GLY A 59 -0.07 -12.07 -36.38
N ASP A 60 -1.21 -11.38 -36.30
CA ASP A 60 -2.01 -10.96 -37.47
C ASP A 60 -1.28 -9.88 -38.30
N ILE A 61 -0.38 -9.12 -37.68
CA ILE A 61 0.39 -8.03 -38.28
C ILE A 61 1.87 -8.12 -37.91
N LYS A 62 2.74 -7.53 -38.74
CA LYS A 62 4.18 -7.45 -38.49
C LYS A 62 4.51 -6.29 -37.55
N MET A 63 5.66 -6.39 -36.87
CA MET A 63 6.20 -5.33 -36.04
C MET A 63 7.01 -4.34 -36.90
N ASP A 64 6.32 -3.44 -37.57
CA ASP A 64 6.90 -2.45 -38.48
C ASP A 64 6.30 -1.05 -38.26
N ALA A 65 6.61 -0.12 -39.15
CA ALA A 65 6.12 1.25 -39.08
C ALA A 65 4.58 1.33 -39.10
N ASP A 66 3.89 0.41 -39.77
CA ASP A 66 2.43 0.38 -39.84
C ASP A 66 1.82 -0.04 -38.50
N PHE A 67 2.45 -0.98 -37.79
CA PHE A 67 2.09 -1.30 -36.41
C PHE A 67 2.23 -0.06 -35.50
N PHE A 68 3.36 0.64 -35.54
CA PHE A 68 3.58 1.80 -34.67
C PHE A 68 2.65 2.97 -35.01
N ALA A 69 2.30 3.16 -36.29
CA ALA A 69 1.29 4.12 -36.71
C ALA A 69 -0.10 3.74 -36.18
N GLY A 70 -0.50 2.47 -36.31
CA GLY A 70 -1.77 1.96 -35.80
C GLY A 70 -1.85 2.04 -34.27
N PHE A 71 -0.79 1.66 -33.56
CA PHE A 71 -0.75 1.73 -32.10
C PHE A 71 -0.79 3.17 -31.59
N ASN A 72 -0.11 4.11 -32.27
CA ASN A 72 -0.26 5.54 -31.99
C ASN A 72 -1.70 6.02 -32.23
N ALA A 73 -2.35 5.56 -33.31
CA ALA A 73 -3.74 5.93 -33.59
C ALA A 73 -4.70 5.43 -32.51
N ASP A 74 -4.51 4.19 -32.03
CA ASP A 74 -5.28 3.62 -30.93
C ASP A 74 -5.15 4.49 -29.66
N LEU A 75 -3.93 4.93 -29.32
CA LEU A 75 -3.65 5.77 -28.14
C LEU A 75 -4.06 7.24 -28.29
N ARG A 76 -4.47 7.67 -29.49
CA ARG A 76 -4.91 9.05 -29.78
C ARG A 76 -6.40 9.13 -30.07
N ASN A 77 -7.17 8.12 -29.70
CA ASN A 77 -8.61 8.10 -29.92
C ASN A 77 -9.33 9.06 -28.95
N PRO A 78 -9.96 10.15 -29.45
CA PRO A 78 -10.64 11.14 -28.59
C PRO A 78 -11.82 10.58 -27.80
N GLU A 79 -12.53 9.61 -28.37
CA GLU A 79 -13.70 9.01 -27.73
C GLU A 79 -13.29 8.13 -26.54
N LEU A 80 -12.23 7.33 -26.69
CA LEU A 80 -11.67 6.56 -25.57
C LEU A 80 -11.13 7.47 -24.47
N TRP A 81 -10.53 8.61 -24.83
CA TRP A 81 -10.02 9.57 -23.86
C TRP A 81 -11.14 10.19 -23.02
N LYS A 82 -12.24 10.55 -23.67
CA LYS A 82 -13.46 11.00 -22.99
C LYS A 82 -14.00 9.94 -22.04
N GLN A 83 -14.12 8.69 -22.48
CA GLN A 83 -14.61 7.59 -21.63
C GLN A 83 -13.69 7.29 -20.45
N PHE A 84 -12.38 7.38 -20.65
CA PHE A 84 -11.39 7.22 -19.57
C PHE A 84 -11.57 8.28 -18.50
N HIS A 85 -11.72 9.55 -18.89
CA HIS A 85 -11.98 10.64 -17.96
C HIS A 85 -13.32 10.51 -17.25
N GLN A 86 -14.40 10.12 -17.94
CA GLN A 86 -15.68 9.82 -17.29
C GLN A 86 -15.55 8.70 -16.24
N GLN A 87 -14.73 7.67 -16.52
CA GLN A 87 -14.47 6.61 -15.54
C GLN A 87 -13.64 7.12 -14.34
N LEU A 88 -12.67 8.00 -14.59
CA LEU A 88 -11.90 8.63 -13.52
C LEU A 88 -12.79 9.52 -12.64
N GLU A 89 -13.68 10.31 -13.24
CA GLU A 89 -14.65 11.16 -12.53
C GLU A 89 -15.58 10.34 -11.66
N ARG A 90 -16.16 9.25 -12.19
CA ARG A 90 -16.99 8.31 -11.42
C ARG A 90 -16.24 7.67 -10.24
N LYS A 91 -14.95 7.36 -10.42
CA LYS A 91 -14.12 6.79 -9.34
C LYS A 91 -13.65 7.81 -8.31
N GLN A 92 -13.51 9.07 -8.70
CA GLN A 92 -13.02 10.15 -7.85
C GLN A 92 -14.14 10.97 -7.20
N GLY A 93 -15.40 10.75 -7.60
CA GLY A 93 -16.55 11.48 -7.07
C GLY A 93 -16.57 12.97 -7.46
N THR A 94 -15.86 13.35 -8.53
CA THR A 94 -15.75 14.73 -9.01
C THR A 94 -16.62 14.92 -10.25
N GLY A 95 -17.66 15.75 -10.18
CA GLY A 95 -18.40 16.22 -11.34
C GLY A 95 -17.67 17.39 -12.03
N GLY A 96 -17.78 17.47 -13.36
CA GLY A 96 -17.57 18.74 -14.08
C GLY A 96 -16.13 19.18 -14.42
N SER A 97 -15.13 18.30 -14.43
CA SER A 97 -13.78 18.72 -14.88
C SER A 97 -13.70 18.85 -16.41
N THR A 98 -13.12 19.93 -16.92
CA THR A 98 -12.84 20.04 -18.36
C THR A 98 -11.82 18.98 -18.76
N ILE A 99 -12.21 18.08 -19.67
CA ILE A 99 -11.35 16.99 -20.16
C ILE A 99 -10.06 17.62 -20.72
N PRO A 100 -8.87 17.27 -20.20
CA PRO A 100 -7.60 17.81 -20.70
C PRO A 100 -7.38 17.40 -22.17
N PRO A 101 -6.52 18.13 -22.92
CA PRO A 101 -6.21 17.75 -24.29
C PRO A 101 -5.59 16.35 -24.34
N LEU A 102 -5.83 15.63 -25.44
CA LEU A 102 -5.27 14.31 -25.70
C LEU A 102 -3.74 14.33 -25.55
N PRO A 103 -3.15 13.38 -24.81
CA PRO A 103 -1.72 13.32 -24.64
C PRO A 103 -1.04 12.87 -25.94
N THR A 104 0.14 13.43 -26.21
CA THR A 104 1.02 12.91 -27.25
C THR A 104 1.81 11.76 -26.66
N VAL A 105 1.55 10.54 -27.14
CA VAL A 105 2.33 9.35 -26.81
C VAL A 105 3.29 9.03 -27.96
N ASP A 106 4.52 8.67 -27.60
CA ASP A 106 5.50 8.02 -28.48
C ASP A 106 5.35 6.51 -28.30
N ALA A 107 4.50 5.91 -29.12
CA ALA A 107 4.18 4.49 -29.01
C ALA A 107 5.36 3.57 -29.33
N GLU A 108 6.30 4.02 -30.18
CA GLU A 108 7.47 3.23 -30.55
C GLU A 108 8.48 3.17 -29.40
N TRP A 109 8.82 4.33 -28.82
CA TRP A 109 9.68 4.38 -27.64
C TRP A 109 9.07 3.57 -26.48
N LEU A 110 7.78 3.77 -26.22
CA LEU A 110 7.07 3.07 -25.15
C LEU A 110 7.09 1.56 -25.34
N PHE A 111 6.84 1.08 -26.56
CA PHE A 111 6.89 -0.33 -26.91
C PHE A 111 8.28 -0.93 -26.61
N TRP A 112 9.35 -0.29 -27.08
CA TRP A 112 10.70 -0.81 -26.88
C TRP A 112 11.10 -0.82 -25.41
N GLU A 113 10.68 0.18 -24.64
CA GLU A 113 10.91 0.23 -23.20
C GLU A 113 10.15 -0.87 -22.46
N MET A 114 8.89 -1.15 -22.83
CA MET A 114 8.13 -2.30 -22.32
C MET A 114 8.85 -3.63 -22.60
N MET A 115 9.37 -3.81 -23.82
CA MET A 115 10.10 -5.02 -24.20
C MET A 115 11.42 -5.15 -23.43
N ARG A 116 12.14 -4.04 -23.23
CA ARG A 116 13.40 -4.01 -22.47
C ARG A 116 13.17 -4.40 -21.01
N ILE A 117 12.14 -3.85 -20.35
CA ILE A 117 11.83 -4.17 -18.94
C ILE A 117 11.40 -5.63 -18.79
N SER A 118 10.57 -6.12 -19.70
CA SER A 118 10.06 -7.51 -19.73
C SER A 118 11.13 -8.58 -20.04
N ARG A 119 12.41 -8.22 -20.12
CA ARG A 119 13.53 -9.17 -20.18
C ARG A 119 14.25 -9.32 -18.85
N THR A 120 13.94 -8.49 -17.87
CA THR A 120 14.54 -8.55 -16.53
C THR A 120 13.87 -9.66 -15.72
N PRO A 121 14.57 -10.73 -15.32
CA PRO A 121 13.97 -11.79 -14.51
C PRO A 121 13.44 -11.28 -13.17
N ASP A 122 12.28 -11.78 -12.74
CA ASP A 122 11.72 -11.45 -11.43
C ASP A 122 12.64 -11.96 -10.31
N ARG A 123 12.79 -11.15 -9.27
CA ARG A 123 13.73 -11.39 -8.17
C ARG A 123 13.43 -12.68 -7.39
N TYR A 124 12.17 -13.07 -7.28
CA TYR A 124 11.71 -14.19 -6.44
C TYR A 124 11.25 -15.38 -7.29
N MET A 125 10.47 -15.13 -8.34
CA MET A 125 9.91 -16.19 -9.17
C MET A 125 11.00 -16.89 -10.00
N TYR A 126 11.95 -16.16 -10.60
CA TYR A 126 12.96 -16.80 -11.45
C TYR A 126 13.87 -17.80 -10.70
N PRO A 127 14.38 -17.51 -9.48
CA PRO A 127 15.03 -18.52 -8.66
C PRO A 127 14.14 -19.71 -8.30
N ALA A 128 12.85 -19.46 -8.02
CA ALA A 128 11.89 -20.53 -7.72
C ALA A 128 11.68 -21.47 -8.92
N LEU A 129 11.59 -20.93 -10.14
CA LEU A 129 11.49 -21.72 -11.38
C LEU A 129 12.70 -22.64 -11.56
N LYS A 130 13.91 -22.18 -11.25
CA LYS A 130 15.12 -23.02 -11.32
C LYS A 130 15.02 -24.20 -10.36
N LYS A 131 14.65 -23.95 -9.10
CA LYS A 131 14.45 -25.00 -8.09
C LYS A 131 13.35 -25.98 -8.50
N LEU A 132 12.25 -25.50 -9.06
CA LEU A 132 11.17 -26.34 -9.56
C LEU A 132 11.62 -27.24 -10.70
N ARG A 133 12.37 -26.69 -11.65
CA ARG A 133 12.93 -27.46 -12.77
C ARG A 133 13.94 -28.49 -12.28
N GLU A 134 14.87 -28.09 -11.41
CA GLU A 134 15.87 -28.98 -10.81
C GLU A 134 15.22 -30.12 -10.01
N SER A 135 14.05 -29.89 -9.40
CA SER A 135 13.32 -30.94 -8.70
C SER A 135 12.83 -32.07 -9.62
N GLY A 136 12.54 -31.76 -10.89
CA GLY A 136 11.95 -32.69 -11.85
C GLY A 136 10.54 -33.21 -11.48
N GLN A 137 9.91 -32.68 -10.43
CA GLN A 137 8.65 -33.21 -9.88
C GLN A 137 7.39 -32.71 -10.58
N PHE A 138 7.51 -31.65 -11.38
CA PHE A 138 6.38 -30.98 -12.03
C PHE A 138 6.65 -30.80 -13.52
N LEU A 139 5.57 -30.82 -14.31
CA LEU A 139 5.59 -30.38 -15.69
C LEU A 139 5.56 -28.85 -15.73
N MET A 140 6.52 -28.24 -16.40
CA MET A 140 6.71 -26.79 -16.40
C MET A 140 6.29 -26.22 -17.75
N GLY A 141 5.18 -25.47 -17.80
CA GLY A 141 4.71 -24.82 -19.01
C GLY A 141 4.75 -23.29 -18.90
N ALA A 142 4.88 -22.62 -20.03
CA ALA A 142 4.67 -21.18 -20.13
C ALA A 142 3.58 -20.85 -21.16
N LEU A 143 2.69 -19.92 -20.82
CA LEU A 143 1.58 -19.46 -21.66
C LEU A 143 1.54 -17.93 -21.65
N SER A 144 1.97 -17.29 -22.74
CA SER A 144 2.13 -15.83 -22.75
C SER A 144 1.64 -15.16 -24.02
N ASN A 145 1.03 -13.98 -23.83
CA ASN A 145 0.73 -13.07 -24.92
C ASN A 145 2.06 -12.42 -25.36
N THR A 146 2.49 -12.69 -26.57
CA THR A 146 3.85 -12.40 -27.07
C THR A 146 3.77 -11.79 -28.46
N VAL A 147 4.88 -11.27 -28.96
CA VAL A 147 5.00 -10.61 -30.26
C VAL A 147 6.12 -11.27 -31.09
N ILE A 148 6.05 -11.18 -32.42
CA ILE A 148 7.12 -11.64 -33.33
C ILE A 148 7.98 -10.42 -33.69
N PHE A 149 9.26 -10.42 -33.26
CA PHE A 149 10.19 -9.35 -33.59
C PHE A 149 10.67 -9.44 -35.04
N PRO A 150 11.10 -8.32 -35.66
CA PRO A 150 11.67 -8.33 -37.00
C PRO A 150 12.85 -9.30 -37.13
N ASP A 151 13.05 -9.86 -38.32
CA ASP A 151 14.13 -10.79 -38.59
C ASP A 151 15.50 -10.19 -38.20
N GLY A 152 16.33 -10.98 -37.52
CA GLY A 152 17.65 -10.55 -37.06
C GLY A 152 17.66 -9.63 -35.83
N HIS A 153 16.50 -9.26 -35.28
CA HIS A 153 16.45 -8.45 -34.06
C HIS A 153 17.00 -9.20 -32.84
N GLU A 154 17.74 -8.50 -31.96
CA GLU A 154 18.42 -9.10 -30.79
C GLU A 154 17.47 -9.84 -29.83
N TYR A 155 16.19 -9.45 -29.82
CA TYR A 155 15.17 -10.04 -28.97
C TYR A 155 14.60 -11.37 -29.48
N ASN A 156 14.92 -11.77 -30.72
CA ASN A 156 14.62 -13.12 -31.22
C ASN A 156 15.47 -14.20 -30.54
N ASN A 157 16.61 -13.82 -29.94
CA ASN A 157 17.45 -14.76 -29.20
C ASN A 157 16.75 -15.24 -27.93
N ALA A 158 16.84 -16.56 -27.66
CA ALA A 158 16.20 -17.20 -26.52
C ALA A 158 16.63 -16.54 -25.19
N SER A 159 15.66 -16.25 -24.33
CA SER A 159 15.92 -15.72 -22.98
C SER A 159 16.19 -16.85 -21.98
N ASP A 160 17.02 -16.60 -20.96
CA ASP A 160 17.36 -17.56 -19.90
C ASP A 160 16.15 -18.07 -19.10
N VAL A 161 15.01 -17.37 -19.19
CA VAL A 161 13.74 -17.72 -18.56
C VAL A 161 12.99 -18.79 -19.35
N LYS A 162 12.96 -18.69 -20.69
CA LYS A 162 12.30 -19.70 -21.55
C LYS A 162 12.89 -21.09 -21.36
N ASN A 163 14.19 -21.15 -21.10
CA ASN A 163 14.89 -22.40 -20.84
C ASN A 163 14.33 -23.15 -19.61
N GLN A 164 13.60 -22.52 -18.70
CA GLN A 164 13.09 -23.19 -17.49
C GLN A 164 11.83 -24.04 -17.71
N PHE A 165 11.22 -23.96 -18.90
CA PHE A 165 9.96 -24.63 -19.21
C PHE A 165 10.19 -25.81 -20.17
N ASP A 166 9.36 -26.83 -20.02
CA ASP A 166 9.30 -28.00 -20.90
C ASP A 166 8.62 -27.66 -22.24
N PHE A 167 7.65 -26.73 -22.21
CA PHE A 167 7.00 -26.19 -23.40
C PHE A 167 6.65 -24.71 -23.22
N PHE A 168 6.51 -24.00 -24.34
CA PHE A 168 6.22 -22.57 -24.39
C PHE A 168 5.16 -22.28 -25.45
N ILE A 169 4.01 -21.75 -25.02
CA ILE A 169 2.93 -21.34 -25.93
C ILE A 169 3.00 -19.83 -26.12
N SER A 170 3.31 -19.44 -27.35
CA SER A 170 3.39 -18.06 -27.80
C SER A 170 2.15 -17.69 -28.60
N SER A 171 1.37 -16.73 -28.10
CA SER A 171 0.15 -16.28 -28.79
C SER A 171 0.36 -15.85 -30.24
N ALA A 172 1.49 -15.19 -30.54
CA ALA A 172 1.75 -14.72 -31.89
C ALA A 172 2.14 -15.84 -32.87
N HIS A 173 2.63 -16.98 -32.36
CA HIS A 173 2.92 -18.14 -33.19
C HIS A 173 1.70 -19.07 -33.36
N THR A 174 0.79 -19.09 -32.37
CA THR A 174 -0.42 -19.92 -32.42
C THR A 174 -1.63 -19.19 -33.01
N GLY A 175 -1.61 -17.86 -33.10
CA GLY A 175 -2.78 -17.06 -33.47
C GLY A 175 -3.82 -16.94 -32.35
N LEU A 176 -3.58 -17.53 -31.18
CA LEU A 176 -4.52 -17.62 -30.08
C LEU A 176 -4.03 -16.75 -28.92
N ARG A 177 -4.87 -15.86 -28.40
CA ARG A 177 -4.48 -14.88 -27.36
C ARG A 177 -5.32 -15.08 -26.11
N LYS A 178 -4.70 -15.02 -24.92
CA LYS A 178 -5.46 -14.96 -23.66
C LYS A 178 -6.36 -13.71 -23.64
N PRO A 179 -7.63 -13.79 -23.19
CA PRO A 179 -8.28 -14.91 -22.51
C PRO A 179 -9.15 -15.83 -23.41
N ASP A 180 -8.88 -15.96 -24.71
CA ASP A 180 -9.64 -16.86 -25.60
C ASP A 180 -9.64 -18.30 -25.05
N PRO A 181 -10.81 -18.95 -24.86
CA PRO A 181 -10.90 -20.33 -24.36
C PRO A 181 -10.02 -21.34 -25.09
N LYS A 182 -9.80 -21.16 -26.40
CA LYS A 182 -9.00 -22.07 -27.23
C LYS A 182 -7.53 -22.12 -26.80
N ILE A 183 -6.96 -21.00 -26.34
CA ILE A 183 -5.54 -20.98 -25.94
C ILE A 183 -5.30 -21.85 -24.70
N TYR A 184 -6.27 -21.89 -23.80
CA TYR A 184 -6.22 -22.71 -22.59
C TYR A 184 -6.41 -24.20 -22.91
N GLN A 185 -7.25 -24.52 -23.89
CA GLN A 185 -7.39 -25.90 -24.38
C GLN A 185 -6.09 -26.41 -24.97
N VAL A 186 -5.39 -25.60 -25.79
CA VAL A 186 -4.07 -25.95 -26.32
C VAL A 186 -3.06 -26.16 -25.19
N ALA A 187 -3.05 -25.28 -24.18
CA ALA A 187 -2.16 -25.44 -23.03
C ALA A 187 -2.39 -26.73 -22.24
N LEU A 188 -3.65 -27.12 -22.05
CA LEU A 188 -4.01 -28.38 -21.39
C LEU A 188 -3.65 -29.61 -22.25
N GLN A 189 -3.83 -29.53 -23.57
CA GLN A 189 -3.44 -30.60 -24.50
C GLN A 189 -1.92 -30.83 -24.52
N GLU A 190 -1.13 -29.75 -24.54
CA GLU A 190 0.34 -29.83 -24.47
C GLU A 190 0.81 -30.41 -23.13
N MET A 191 0.19 -29.97 -22.02
CA MET A 191 0.47 -30.51 -20.69
C MET A 191 0.17 -32.01 -20.61
N ASP A 192 -0.99 -32.45 -21.11
CA ASP A 192 -1.40 -33.85 -21.12
C ASP A 192 -0.50 -34.72 -22.02
N THR A 193 -0.14 -34.19 -23.19
CA THR A 193 0.79 -34.85 -24.11
C THR A 193 2.16 -35.04 -23.46
N LEU A 194 2.66 -34.02 -22.76
CA LEU A 194 3.92 -34.09 -22.02
C LEU A 194 3.83 -35.06 -20.84
N ALA A 195 2.72 -35.06 -20.10
CA ALA A 195 2.47 -35.99 -19.00
C ALA A 195 2.56 -37.44 -19.48
N LYS A 196 1.89 -37.76 -20.59
CA LYS A 196 1.92 -39.10 -21.21
C LYS A 196 3.33 -39.48 -21.68
N ARG A 197 4.07 -38.55 -22.28
CA ARG A 197 5.48 -38.79 -22.68
C ARG A 197 6.40 -39.07 -21.48
N ARG A 198 6.11 -38.51 -20.31
CA ARG A 198 6.83 -38.80 -19.06
C ARG A 198 6.30 -40.03 -18.30
N GLY A 199 5.37 -40.80 -18.88
CA GLY A 199 4.81 -42.00 -18.27
C GLY A 199 3.81 -41.75 -17.14
N LEU A 200 3.24 -40.54 -17.05
CA LEU A 200 2.17 -40.21 -16.13
C LEU A 200 0.80 -40.57 -16.74
N ALA A 201 -0.22 -40.78 -15.90
CA ALA A 201 -1.56 -41.22 -16.32
C ALA A 201 -2.38 -40.19 -17.15
N GLY A 202 -1.76 -39.09 -17.57
CA GLY A 202 -2.41 -37.90 -18.14
C GLY A 202 -2.60 -36.80 -17.08
N SER A 203 -2.94 -35.59 -17.54
CA SER A 203 -3.21 -34.45 -16.64
C SER A 203 -4.64 -33.93 -16.84
N ASN A 204 -5.44 -33.91 -15.77
CA ASN A 204 -6.73 -33.23 -15.80
C ASN A 204 -6.57 -31.72 -15.64
N PRO A 205 -7.55 -30.89 -16.06
CA PRO A 205 -7.47 -29.45 -15.88
C PRO A 205 -7.24 -29.02 -14.42
N ASP A 206 -7.83 -29.70 -13.45
CA ASP A 206 -7.68 -29.41 -12.02
C ASP A 206 -6.28 -29.77 -11.48
N ASP A 207 -5.50 -30.57 -12.22
CA ASP A 207 -4.11 -30.90 -11.90
C ASP A 207 -3.12 -29.81 -12.33
N VAL A 208 -3.59 -28.79 -13.06
CA VAL A 208 -2.78 -27.68 -13.55
C VAL A 208 -3.07 -26.41 -12.74
N VAL A 209 -2.01 -25.74 -12.30
CA VAL A 209 -2.10 -24.43 -11.63
C VAL A 209 -1.50 -23.36 -12.53
N PHE A 210 -2.31 -22.36 -12.88
CA PHE A 210 -1.92 -21.24 -13.73
C PHE A 210 -1.61 -19.97 -12.92
N PHE A 211 -0.43 -19.38 -13.15
CA PHE A 211 0.04 -18.16 -12.51
C PHE A 211 0.06 -17.01 -13.52
N ASP A 212 -0.67 -15.93 -13.24
CA ASP A 212 -0.78 -14.75 -14.12
C ASP A 212 -0.99 -13.49 -13.25
N ASP A 213 -0.53 -12.33 -13.70
CA ASP A 213 -0.75 -11.04 -13.02
C ASP A 213 -2.08 -10.37 -13.44
N ILE A 214 -2.67 -10.82 -14.55
CA ILE A 214 -3.90 -10.29 -15.13
C ILE A 214 -5.12 -11.15 -14.72
N GLY A 215 -6.04 -10.54 -13.98
CA GLY A 215 -7.22 -11.23 -13.46
C GLY A 215 -8.17 -11.79 -14.52
N GLU A 216 -8.28 -11.16 -15.70
CA GLU A 216 -9.12 -11.66 -16.79
C GLU A 216 -8.59 -12.97 -17.37
N ASN A 217 -7.27 -13.12 -17.49
CA ASN A 217 -6.63 -14.36 -17.92
C ASN A 217 -6.93 -15.48 -16.92
N LEU A 218 -6.82 -15.20 -15.61
CA LEU A 218 -7.15 -16.17 -14.56
C LEU A 218 -8.62 -16.59 -14.60
N LYS A 219 -9.55 -15.65 -14.87
CA LYS A 219 -10.97 -16.00 -15.06
C LYS A 219 -11.16 -16.94 -16.25
N GLY A 220 -10.46 -16.71 -17.36
CA GLY A 220 -10.46 -17.60 -18.51
C GLY A 220 -9.92 -19.00 -18.18
N ALA A 221 -8.78 -19.06 -17.48
CA ALA A 221 -8.18 -20.32 -17.06
C ALA A 221 -9.06 -21.11 -16.07
N LYS A 222 -9.71 -20.43 -15.11
CA LYS A 222 -10.65 -21.05 -14.17
C LYS A 222 -11.86 -21.65 -14.90
N LYS A 223 -12.39 -20.96 -15.93
CA LYS A 223 -13.45 -21.51 -16.80
C LYS A 223 -13.00 -22.73 -17.61
N ALA A 224 -11.71 -22.83 -17.94
CA ALA A 224 -11.12 -24.01 -18.57
C ALA A 224 -10.82 -25.15 -17.56
N GLY A 225 -11.16 -24.99 -16.28
CA GLY A 225 -11.01 -26.01 -15.24
C GLY A 225 -9.67 -25.98 -14.49
N MET A 226 -8.79 -25.01 -14.77
CA MET A 226 -7.52 -24.89 -14.08
C MET A 226 -7.66 -24.26 -12.70
N ARG A 227 -6.77 -24.66 -11.78
CA ARG A 227 -6.50 -23.89 -10.58
C ARG A 227 -5.71 -22.64 -10.95
N THR A 228 -5.90 -21.55 -10.22
CA THR A 228 -5.33 -20.26 -10.58
C THR A 228 -4.72 -19.58 -9.36
N VAL A 229 -3.59 -18.91 -9.56
CA VAL A 229 -2.90 -18.10 -8.56
C VAL A 229 -2.63 -16.73 -9.15
N LYS A 230 -3.12 -15.68 -8.49
CA LYS A 230 -2.91 -14.31 -8.93
C LYS A 230 -1.59 -13.77 -8.43
N VAL A 231 -0.70 -13.43 -9.35
CA VAL A 231 0.55 -12.77 -9.02
C VAL A 231 0.31 -11.27 -8.90
N THR A 232 0.22 -10.78 -7.67
CA THR A 232 0.03 -9.34 -7.45
C THR A 232 1.33 -8.59 -7.75
N LEU A 233 1.27 -7.62 -8.66
CA LEU A 233 2.42 -6.77 -9.03
C LEU A 233 3.12 -6.20 -7.78
N GLY A 234 4.43 -6.36 -7.72
CA GLY A 234 5.27 -5.93 -6.58
C GLY A 234 5.18 -6.83 -5.34
N LYS A 235 4.37 -7.89 -5.36
CA LYS A 235 4.25 -8.90 -4.30
C LYS A 235 4.56 -10.32 -4.80
N THR A 236 5.44 -10.47 -5.79
CA THR A 236 5.81 -11.78 -6.35
C THR A 236 6.31 -12.77 -5.29
N GLN A 237 6.90 -12.28 -4.19
CA GLN A 237 7.30 -13.12 -3.06
C GLN A 237 6.13 -13.88 -2.44
N ASP A 238 4.94 -13.29 -2.34
CA ASP A 238 3.78 -13.94 -1.75
C ASP A 238 3.22 -15.03 -2.68
N ALA A 239 3.26 -14.80 -4.00
CA ALA A 239 2.96 -15.83 -5.00
C ALA A 239 3.95 -17.01 -4.92
N VAL A 240 5.24 -16.75 -4.65
CA VAL A 240 6.22 -17.83 -4.41
C VAL A 240 5.89 -18.60 -3.13
N LYS A 241 5.47 -17.95 -2.04
CA LYS A 241 5.02 -18.66 -0.82
C LYS A 241 3.81 -19.54 -1.08
N GLU A 242 2.88 -19.08 -1.92
CA GLU A 242 1.73 -19.88 -2.33
C GLU A 242 2.18 -21.07 -3.17
N LEU A 243 3.13 -20.87 -4.08
CA LEU A 243 3.77 -21.92 -4.84
C LEU A 243 4.49 -22.93 -3.92
N GLU A 244 5.16 -22.51 -2.85
CA GLU A 244 5.74 -23.40 -1.83
C GLU A 244 4.65 -24.26 -1.15
N LYS A 245 3.51 -23.65 -0.77
CA LYS A 245 2.39 -24.39 -0.16
C LYS A 245 1.78 -25.41 -1.12
N ILE A 246 1.62 -25.05 -2.40
CA ILE A 246 1.01 -25.90 -3.42
C ILE A 246 1.95 -27.05 -3.80
N THR A 247 3.25 -26.77 -3.91
CA THR A 247 4.24 -27.75 -4.37
C THR A 247 4.84 -28.57 -3.24
N GLY A 248 4.82 -28.07 -2.00
CA GLY A 248 5.50 -28.67 -0.85
C GLY A 248 7.03 -28.50 -0.90
N LEU A 249 7.57 -27.69 -1.81
CA LEU A 249 9.00 -27.43 -1.93
C LEU A 249 9.37 -26.11 -1.26
N GLN A 250 10.59 -26.03 -0.72
CA GLN A 250 11.17 -24.78 -0.24
C GLN A 250 11.79 -24.02 -1.42
N LEU A 251 11.17 -22.92 -1.83
CA LEU A 251 11.53 -22.15 -3.02
C LEU A 251 12.19 -20.81 -2.65
N LEU A 252 11.81 -20.21 -1.52
CA LEU A 252 12.47 -19.01 -0.99
C LEU A 252 13.72 -19.37 -0.17
N ASP A 253 14.79 -18.59 -0.33
CA ASP A 253 15.96 -18.69 0.53
C ASP A 253 15.68 -17.95 1.86
N GLU A 254 15.73 -18.66 3.00
CA GLU A 254 15.46 -18.08 4.34
C GLU A 254 16.42 -16.93 4.71
N ASP A 255 17.62 -16.88 4.11
CA ASP A 255 18.69 -15.94 4.51
C ASP A 255 18.66 -14.57 3.82
N LYS A 256 17.77 -14.32 2.85
CA LYS A 256 17.68 -12.99 2.21
C LYS A 256 16.60 -12.08 2.82
N ALA A 257 15.82 -12.58 3.79
CA ALA A 257 14.69 -11.87 4.39
C ALA A 257 15.06 -10.84 5.50
N ARG A 258 16.33 -10.77 5.95
CA ARG A 258 16.77 -9.81 6.98
C ARG A 258 17.39 -8.51 6.45
N PHE A 259 17.61 -8.39 5.15
CA PHE A 259 18.01 -7.13 4.52
C PHE A 259 16.88 -6.60 3.64
N HIS A 260 16.12 -5.62 4.17
CA HIS A 260 15.39 -4.55 3.45
C HIS A 260 13.96 -4.23 3.93
N ALA A 261 13.71 -4.28 5.24
CA ALA A 261 12.68 -3.43 5.86
C ALA A 261 13.24 -2.03 6.21
N LYS A 262 13.87 -1.35 5.23
CA LYS A 262 14.19 0.10 5.27
C LYS A 262 14.27 0.62 3.84
N ARG A 263 13.15 1.13 3.29
CA ARG A 263 13.17 1.98 2.10
C ARG A 263 13.79 3.33 2.51
N ASN A 264 14.97 3.64 1.97
CA ASN A 264 15.51 4.99 1.87
C ASN A 264 15.53 5.32 0.36
N PRO A 265 14.95 6.45 -0.09
CA PRO A 265 14.80 6.76 -1.51
C PRO A 265 16.09 7.41 -2.00
N ALA A 266 17.08 6.60 -2.38
CA ALA A 266 18.18 7.02 -3.24
C ALA A 266 18.94 5.80 -3.72
N GLN A 267 19.13 5.75 -5.05
CA GLN A 267 20.19 5.02 -5.77
C GLN A 267 19.86 3.59 -6.22
N SER A 268 19.55 3.55 -7.52
CA SER A 268 19.79 2.49 -8.46
C SER A 268 21.26 2.03 -8.53
N ARG A 269 21.43 0.72 -8.74
CA ARG A 269 22.56 -0.06 -9.30
C ARG A 269 23.50 -0.82 -8.35
N PRO A 270 24.03 -1.98 -8.80
CA PRO A 270 24.36 -3.11 -7.93
C PRO A 270 25.86 -3.39 -7.82
N THR A 271 26.29 -3.95 -6.68
CA THR A 271 27.51 -4.76 -6.58
C THR A 271 27.32 -5.85 -5.52
N LYS A 272 27.35 -7.11 -5.97
CA LYS A 272 27.56 -8.31 -5.15
C LYS A 272 29.02 -8.34 -4.67
N PHE A 273 29.27 -8.91 -3.49
CA PHE A 273 30.33 -9.92 -3.29
C PHE A 273 30.02 -10.73 -2.02
N LEU A 274 29.84 -12.04 -2.21
CA LEU A 274 30.00 -13.09 -1.21
C LEU A 274 31.34 -13.76 -1.53
N THR A 275 32.15 -13.96 -0.51
CA THR A 275 33.40 -14.71 -0.52
C THR A 275 33.11 -16.21 -0.64
N SER A 276 33.69 -16.86 -1.64
CA SER A 276 33.79 -18.33 -1.74
C SER A 276 35.10 -18.80 -1.11
N SER A 277 35.02 -19.92 -0.41
CA SER A 277 36.16 -20.76 -0.04
C SER A 277 36.60 -21.61 -1.23
N SER A 278 37.92 -21.73 -1.34
CA SER A 278 38.79 -22.46 -2.27
C SER A 278 38.36 -23.86 -2.74
N SER A 279 38.50 -24.11 -4.05
CA SER A 279 39.24 -25.25 -4.59
C SER A 279 39.77 -24.94 -6.01
N SER A 280 40.90 -25.54 -6.33
CA SER A 280 41.96 -25.15 -7.28
C SER A 280 41.79 -25.66 -8.72
N ILE A 281 41.94 -24.79 -9.74
CA ILE A 281 42.22 -25.14 -11.16
C ILE A 281 43.09 -24.03 -11.81
N PRO A 282 44.02 -24.33 -12.75
CA PRO A 282 45.12 -23.43 -13.18
C PRO A 282 44.68 -22.23 -14.03
N SER A 283 45.41 -21.13 -13.91
CA SER A 283 45.09 -19.81 -14.48
C SER A 283 45.39 -19.67 -15.98
N ALA A 284 44.36 -19.38 -16.77
CA ALA A 284 44.47 -18.69 -18.06
C ALA A 284 44.79 -17.18 -17.82
N PRO A 285 45.40 -16.46 -18.79
CA PRO A 285 45.87 -15.09 -18.58
C PRO A 285 44.68 -14.13 -18.34
N ARG A 286 44.68 -13.48 -17.17
CA ARG A 286 43.62 -12.55 -16.74
C ARG A 286 43.74 -11.23 -17.52
N HIS A 287 42.69 -10.87 -18.28
CA HIS A 287 42.51 -9.50 -18.74
C HIS A 287 42.39 -8.52 -17.55
N PRO A 288 42.93 -7.29 -17.66
CA PRO A 288 42.89 -6.32 -16.58
C PRO A 288 41.44 -5.86 -16.34
N VAL A 289 40.88 -6.23 -15.18
CA VAL A 289 39.55 -5.77 -14.75
C VAL A 289 39.62 -4.27 -14.47
N LYS A 290 38.98 -3.46 -15.32
CA LYS A 290 38.76 -2.02 -15.05
C LYS A 290 37.97 -1.86 -13.74
N MET A 291 38.53 -1.15 -12.77
CA MET A 291 37.83 -0.81 -11.52
C MET A 291 36.52 -0.04 -11.81
N PRO A 292 35.41 -0.32 -11.10
CA PRO A 292 34.17 0.41 -11.30
C PRO A 292 34.31 1.87 -10.85
N PHE A 293 34.02 2.81 -11.75
CA PHE A 293 34.03 4.24 -11.47
C PHE A 293 32.91 4.59 -10.46
N THR A 294 33.24 4.85 -9.20
CA THR A 294 32.28 5.33 -8.20
C THR A 294 32.36 6.86 -8.13
N LYS A 295 31.36 7.55 -8.69
CA LYS A 295 31.27 9.02 -8.61
C LYS A 295 31.14 9.44 -7.14
N THR A 296 32.11 10.19 -6.61
CA THR A 296 32.02 10.74 -5.25
C THR A 296 30.90 11.78 -5.20
N VAL A 297 29.76 11.41 -4.60
CA VAL A 297 28.57 12.30 -4.52
C VAL A 297 28.68 13.33 -3.39
N LYS A 298 29.40 13.01 -2.31
CA LYS A 298 29.56 13.89 -1.13
C LYS A 298 31.03 13.89 -0.69
N SER A 299 31.63 15.06 -0.64
CA SER A 299 33.03 15.27 -0.25
C SER A 299 33.15 15.69 1.22
N ASN A 300 34.37 15.67 1.77
CA ASN A 300 34.64 16.24 3.09
C ASN A 300 34.27 17.74 3.15
N ALA A 301 34.53 18.48 2.08
CA ALA A 301 34.13 19.88 1.94
C ALA A 301 32.60 20.05 2.00
N TYR A 302 31.82 19.13 1.41
CA TYR A 302 30.37 19.13 1.53
C TYR A 302 29.94 18.99 3.00
N PHE A 303 30.46 17.99 3.73
CA PHE A 303 30.05 17.76 5.12
C PHE A 303 30.48 18.89 6.06
N SER A 304 31.64 19.50 5.82
CA SER A 304 32.10 20.68 6.58
C SER A 304 31.12 21.86 6.48
N ARG A 305 30.44 22.02 5.34
CA ARG A 305 29.48 23.11 5.09
C ARG A 305 28.01 22.68 5.25
N PHE A 306 27.74 21.41 5.51
CA PHE A 306 26.38 20.88 5.54
C PHE A 306 25.65 21.28 6.82
N GLN A 307 24.72 22.22 6.70
CA GLN A 307 23.88 22.64 7.81
C GLN A 307 22.72 21.66 8.03
N THR A 308 22.77 20.88 9.11
CA THR A 308 21.68 19.96 9.46
C THR A 308 20.42 20.72 9.86
N LYS A 309 19.27 20.35 9.29
CA LYS A 309 17.97 20.84 9.74
C LYS A 309 17.65 20.33 11.17
N TYR A 310 16.67 20.96 11.81
CA TYR A 310 16.19 20.54 13.14
C TYR A 310 15.83 19.05 13.18
N ARG A 311 16.05 18.41 14.34
CA ARG A 311 15.89 16.96 14.52
C ARG A 311 14.56 16.43 13.98
N ARG A 312 13.42 17.03 14.37
CA ARG A 312 12.09 16.55 13.93
C ARG A 312 11.80 16.78 12.45
N ARG A 313 12.51 17.73 11.81
CA ARG A 313 12.46 17.92 10.34
C ARG A 313 13.27 16.85 9.63
N ARG A 314 14.43 16.48 10.17
CA ARG A 314 15.24 15.35 9.66
C ARG A 314 14.51 14.01 9.78
N GLU A 315 13.73 13.83 10.84
CA GLU A 315 12.87 12.67 11.03
C GLU A 315 11.58 12.71 10.19
N GLY A 316 11.28 13.84 9.51
CA GLY A 316 10.05 13.98 8.73
C GLY A 316 8.77 13.94 9.56
N LYS A 317 8.79 14.41 10.82
CA LYS A 317 7.65 14.33 11.75
C LYS A 317 6.98 15.66 12.07
N THR A 318 7.60 16.77 11.68
CA THR A 318 7.10 18.10 12.04
C THR A 318 7.40 19.11 10.95
N ASP A 319 6.36 19.80 10.52
CA ASP A 319 6.50 21.07 9.84
C ASP A 319 6.62 22.19 10.88
N TYR A 320 7.81 22.81 10.93
CA TYR A 320 8.07 23.92 11.84
C TYR A 320 7.38 25.22 11.39
N TYR A 321 7.00 25.33 10.11
CA TYR A 321 6.32 26.51 9.60
C TYR A 321 4.88 26.60 10.13
N ALA A 322 4.11 25.51 10.03
CA ALA A 322 2.81 25.39 10.67
C ALA A 322 2.92 25.46 12.20
N ARG A 323 3.85 24.69 12.81
CA ARG A 323 4.03 24.67 14.27
C ARG A 323 4.32 26.05 14.85
N LYS A 324 5.15 26.88 14.19
CA LYS A 324 5.44 28.23 14.66
C LYS A 324 4.16 29.03 14.87
N ARG A 325 3.22 29.00 13.92
CA ARG A 325 1.95 29.75 13.98
C ARG A 325 0.97 29.18 15.01
N LEU A 326 0.96 27.86 15.16
CA LEU A 326 0.14 27.19 16.16
C LEU A 326 0.61 27.48 17.60
N VAL A 327 1.92 27.62 17.81
CA VAL A 327 2.51 27.83 19.15
C VAL A 327 2.62 29.30 19.53
N THR A 328 2.92 30.20 18.59
CA THR A 328 3.08 31.63 18.91
C THR A 328 1.80 32.20 19.51
N GLN A 329 1.93 32.71 20.73
CA GLN A 329 0.89 33.43 21.46
C GLN A 329 1.12 34.94 21.34
N ALA A 330 0.05 35.72 21.38
CA ALA A 330 0.15 37.16 21.44
C ALA A 330 0.84 37.58 22.76
N LYS A 331 1.86 38.44 22.67
CA LYS A 331 2.72 38.78 23.82
C LYS A 331 1.96 39.45 24.97
N ASN A 332 0.87 40.15 24.65
CA ASN A 332 -0.03 40.76 25.64
C ASN A 332 -0.85 39.75 26.46
N LYS A 333 -0.86 38.47 26.08
CA LYS A 333 -1.48 37.39 26.85
C LYS A 333 -0.50 36.72 27.83
N TYR A 334 0.75 37.20 27.91
CA TYR A 334 1.77 36.76 28.86
C TYR A 334 1.91 35.23 28.92
N ASN A 335 1.67 34.63 30.09
CA ASN A 335 1.82 33.19 30.35
C ASN A 335 0.58 32.37 29.95
N ALA A 336 -0.45 32.98 29.37
CA ALA A 336 -1.64 32.24 28.97
C ALA A 336 -1.30 31.20 27.89
N PRO A 337 -1.43 29.89 28.19
CA PRO A 337 -1.07 28.85 27.27
C PRO A 337 -1.98 28.85 26.04
N LYS A 338 -1.39 28.61 24.87
CA LYS A 338 -2.13 28.37 23.62
C LYS A 338 -2.29 26.85 23.44
N TYR A 339 -3.48 26.35 23.75
CA TYR A 339 -3.78 24.92 23.67
C TYR A 339 -4.00 24.47 22.23
N ARG A 340 -3.46 23.29 21.91
CA ARG A 340 -3.58 22.65 20.61
C ARG A 340 -4.15 21.26 20.78
N MET A 341 -5.11 20.91 19.93
CA MET A 341 -5.58 19.54 19.78
C MET A 341 -4.69 18.84 18.74
N VAL A 342 -3.78 18.00 19.22
CA VAL A 342 -2.90 17.21 18.38
C VAL A 342 -3.62 15.92 18.00
N VAL A 343 -3.87 15.72 16.71
CA VAL A 343 -4.49 14.49 16.18
C VAL A 343 -3.48 13.75 15.31
N ARG A 344 -3.20 12.48 15.62
CA ARG A 344 -2.26 11.65 14.85
C ARG A 344 -2.85 10.28 14.60
N PHE A 345 -2.70 9.82 13.37
CA PHE A 345 -3.03 8.46 12.98
C PHE A 345 -1.74 7.65 12.88
N THR A 346 -1.70 6.52 13.55
CA THR A 346 -0.75 5.45 13.25
C THR A 346 -1.41 4.45 12.31
N ASN A 347 -0.74 3.36 11.95
CA ASN A 347 -1.33 2.36 11.06
C ASN A 347 -2.53 1.61 11.68
N ARG A 348 -2.66 1.60 13.01
CA ARG A 348 -3.68 0.80 13.73
C ARG A 348 -4.32 1.52 14.92
N ASP A 349 -4.01 2.80 15.11
CA ASP A 349 -4.45 3.53 16.30
C ASP A 349 -4.58 5.02 16.00
N ILE A 350 -5.46 5.70 16.74
CA ILE A 350 -5.71 7.13 16.68
C ILE A 350 -5.26 7.72 18.00
N VAL A 351 -4.49 8.80 17.93
CA VAL A 351 -3.97 9.50 19.10
C VAL A 351 -4.51 10.93 19.08
N THR A 352 -5.25 11.30 20.12
CA THR A 352 -5.74 12.67 20.32
C THR A 352 -5.21 13.22 21.65
N GLN A 353 -4.68 14.44 21.64
CA GLN A 353 -4.08 15.05 22.83
C GLN A 353 -4.34 16.56 22.87
N ILE A 354 -4.67 17.11 24.04
CA ILE A 354 -4.63 18.55 24.28
C ILE A 354 -3.25 18.91 24.84
N VAL A 355 -2.55 19.81 24.14
CA VAL A 355 -1.14 20.11 24.39
C VAL A 355 -0.89 21.62 24.36
N TYR A 356 -0.13 22.14 25.31
CA TYR A 356 0.45 23.48 25.25
C TYR A 356 1.98 23.41 25.21
N SER A 357 2.62 24.49 24.78
CA SER A 357 4.07 24.52 24.58
C SER A 357 4.78 25.30 25.68
N GLU A 358 5.85 24.72 26.21
CA GLU A 358 6.86 25.42 27.01
C GLU A 358 8.23 25.32 26.33
N VAL A 359 9.19 26.10 26.83
CA VAL A 359 10.58 26.07 26.36
C VAL A 359 11.24 24.71 26.63
N THR A 360 10.92 24.06 27.75
CA THR A 360 11.45 22.73 28.10
C THR A 360 10.89 21.62 27.22
N GLY A 361 9.66 21.78 26.74
CA GLY A 361 8.95 20.82 25.93
C GLY A 361 7.45 21.06 25.94
N ASP A 362 6.74 20.33 25.09
CA ASP A 362 5.28 20.34 25.08
C ASP A 362 4.74 19.59 26.30
N LYS A 363 3.71 20.16 26.94
CA LYS A 363 3.00 19.58 28.08
C LYS A 363 1.64 19.09 27.63
N VAL A 364 1.33 17.84 27.96
CA VAL A 364 0.05 17.21 27.64
C VAL A 364 -0.90 17.45 28.81
N LEU A 365 -2.03 18.10 28.54
CA LEU A 365 -3.09 18.33 29.53
C LEU A 365 -3.92 17.05 29.73
N ALA A 366 -4.33 16.44 28.62
CA ALA A 366 -5.05 15.17 28.55
C ALA A 366 -4.76 14.47 27.21
N SER A 367 -4.95 13.16 27.17
CA SER A 367 -4.82 12.32 25.98
C SER A 367 -5.95 11.31 25.94
N ALA A 368 -6.37 10.92 24.74
CA ALA A 368 -7.22 9.76 24.50
C ALA A 368 -6.68 8.99 23.28
N TYR A 369 -6.89 7.68 23.28
CA TYR A 369 -6.45 6.77 22.22
C TYR A 369 -7.59 5.89 21.74
N ALA A 370 -7.57 5.48 20.46
CA ALA A 370 -8.64 4.63 19.93
C ALA A 370 -8.64 3.23 20.55
N HIS A 371 -7.48 2.72 21.00
CA HIS A 371 -7.42 1.46 21.74
C HIS A 371 -8.07 1.50 23.15
N GLU A 372 -8.57 2.66 23.59
CA GLU A 372 -9.42 2.76 24.78
C GLU A 372 -10.91 2.54 24.47
N LEU A 373 -11.32 2.69 23.20
CA LEU A 373 -12.72 2.57 22.78
C LEU A 373 -13.38 1.21 23.02
N PRO A 374 -12.66 0.06 23.08
CA PRO A 374 -13.25 -1.21 23.49
C PRO A 374 -13.93 -1.15 24.86
N ARG A 375 -13.44 -0.30 25.79
CA ARG A 375 -14.07 -0.11 27.11
C ARG A 375 -15.47 0.51 27.02
N TYR A 376 -15.75 1.16 25.90
CA TYR A 376 -16.98 1.86 25.57
C TYR A 376 -17.83 1.11 24.55
N GLY A 377 -17.49 -0.13 24.21
CA GLY A 377 -18.28 -0.98 23.29
C GLY A 377 -17.81 -1.00 21.84
N ILE A 378 -16.78 -0.24 21.46
CA ILE A 378 -16.23 -0.27 20.10
C ILE A 378 -14.98 -1.15 20.07
N ASP A 379 -15.17 -2.43 19.74
CA ASP A 379 -14.07 -3.40 19.71
C ASP A 379 -13.30 -3.43 18.38
N GLN A 380 -14.01 -3.21 17.28
CA GLN A 380 -13.48 -3.32 15.92
C GLN A 380 -13.41 -1.95 15.23
N GLY A 381 -12.65 -1.87 14.13
CA GLY A 381 -12.68 -0.66 13.30
C GLY A 381 -12.02 0.59 13.90
N LEU A 382 -11.09 0.45 14.85
CA LEU A 382 -10.45 1.54 15.64
C LEU A 382 -9.70 2.62 14.85
N THR A 383 -9.72 2.60 13.52
CA THR A 383 -9.10 3.62 12.67
C THR A 383 -10.06 4.25 11.66
N ASN A 384 -11.34 3.88 11.63
CA ASN A 384 -12.30 4.47 10.70
C ASN A 384 -12.69 5.91 11.10
N TRP A 385 -13.65 6.51 10.39
CA TRP A 385 -14.12 7.88 10.66
C TRP A 385 -14.88 7.97 11.99
N ALA A 386 -15.79 7.02 12.25
CA ALA A 386 -16.57 6.92 13.49
C ALA A 386 -15.70 6.78 14.75
N ALA A 387 -14.69 5.90 14.73
CA ALA A 387 -13.73 5.74 15.81
C ALA A 387 -12.90 7.02 16.05
N ALA A 388 -12.56 7.76 14.99
CA ALA A 388 -11.87 9.04 15.12
C ALA A 388 -12.75 10.07 15.83
N TYR A 389 -14.04 10.15 15.46
CA TYR A 389 -15.03 10.98 16.14
C TYR A 389 -15.15 10.62 17.62
N ALA A 390 -15.38 9.34 17.94
CA ALA A 390 -15.50 8.85 19.31
C ALA A 390 -14.23 9.14 20.14
N THR A 391 -13.03 8.99 19.56
CA THR A 391 -11.76 9.32 20.24
C THR A 391 -11.61 10.82 20.51
N GLY A 392 -12.16 11.66 19.62
CA GLY A 392 -12.24 13.11 19.81
C GLY A 392 -13.19 13.50 20.93
N LEU A 393 -14.39 12.90 20.95
CA LEU A 393 -15.40 13.06 21.99
C LEU A 393 -14.85 12.66 23.37
N LEU A 394 -14.18 11.51 23.45
CA LEU A 394 -13.54 11.02 24.67
C LEU A 394 -12.50 12.00 25.20
N LEU A 395 -11.64 12.54 24.33
CA LEU A 395 -10.67 13.55 24.73
C LEU A 395 -11.36 14.80 25.31
N ALA A 396 -12.42 15.27 24.65
CA ALA A 396 -13.10 16.49 25.04
C ALA A 396 -13.80 16.37 26.39
N ARG A 397 -14.56 15.29 26.60
CA ARG A 397 -15.18 14.98 27.89
C ARG A 397 -14.15 14.82 29.01
N ARG A 398 -13.02 14.16 28.73
CA ARG A 398 -11.92 14.00 29.69
C ARG A 398 -11.27 15.32 30.10
N VAL A 399 -11.10 16.24 29.15
CA VAL A 399 -10.55 17.58 29.41
C VAL A 399 -11.52 18.42 30.23
N LEU A 400 -12.79 18.45 29.85
CA LEU A 400 -13.80 19.27 30.52
C LEU A 400 -14.07 18.78 31.94
N LYS A 401 -14.18 17.45 32.14
CA LYS A 401 -14.31 16.86 33.49
C LYS A 401 -13.08 17.15 34.36
N LYS A 402 -11.88 17.12 33.79
CA LYS A 402 -10.64 17.50 34.51
C LYS A 402 -10.58 18.99 34.89
N LEU A 403 -11.26 19.85 34.15
CA LEU A 403 -11.34 21.30 34.40
C LEU A 403 -12.62 21.71 35.13
N ASN A 404 -13.48 20.76 35.51
CA ASN A 404 -14.81 21.00 36.10
C ASN A 404 -15.67 21.94 35.22
N LEU A 405 -15.74 21.63 33.92
CA LEU A 405 -16.48 22.38 32.89
C LEU A 405 -17.49 21.49 32.13
N ASP A 406 -17.61 20.23 32.49
CA ASP A 406 -18.38 19.19 31.81
C ASP A 406 -19.89 19.41 31.89
N GLU A 407 -20.40 19.92 33.01
CA GLU A 407 -21.82 20.22 33.19
C GLU A 407 -22.28 21.46 32.41
N GLN A 408 -21.42 22.49 32.34
CA GLN A 408 -21.72 23.77 31.70
C GLN A 408 -21.64 23.70 30.19
N PHE A 409 -20.64 22.99 29.66
CA PHE A 409 -20.43 22.83 28.23
C PHE A 409 -20.65 21.38 27.86
N LYS A 410 -21.90 20.93 27.77
CA LYS A 410 -22.22 19.55 27.35
C LYS A 410 -21.94 19.29 25.87
N GLY A 411 -22.01 20.35 25.06
CA GLY A 411 -21.87 20.28 23.61
C GLY A 411 -23.14 19.72 22.97
N VAL A 412 -23.01 19.09 21.81
CA VAL A 412 -24.12 18.46 21.10
C VAL A 412 -24.30 17.05 21.66
N GLU A 413 -25.47 16.74 22.23
CA GLU A 413 -25.73 15.44 22.87
C GLU A 413 -26.02 14.35 21.82
N GLU A 414 -26.89 14.66 20.85
CA GLU A 414 -27.23 13.80 19.72
C GLU A 414 -26.47 14.24 18.48
N ALA A 415 -25.61 13.38 17.95
CA ALA A 415 -24.74 13.72 16.82
C ALA A 415 -25.54 13.74 15.51
N ASP A 416 -26.26 14.83 15.26
CA ASP A 416 -27.11 15.07 14.09
C ASP A 416 -26.33 15.42 12.80
N GLY A 417 -25.03 15.71 12.92
CA GLY A 417 -24.19 16.11 11.79
C GLY A 417 -24.27 17.60 11.46
N GLU A 418 -24.97 18.41 12.24
CA GLU A 418 -25.04 19.86 12.00
C GLU A 418 -23.72 20.56 12.36
N HIS A 419 -23.40 21.63 11.63
CA HIS A 419 -22.24 22.47 11.94
C HIS A 419 -22.59 23.47 13.04
N THR A 420 -22.22 23.13 14.27
CA THR A 420 -22.37 24.02 15.43
C THR A 420 -21.05 24.17 16.17
N LEU A 421 -20.83 25.36 16.74
CA LEU A 421 -19.68 25.67 17.58
C LEU A 421 -20.15 25.90 19.02
N THR A 422 -19.38 25.45 20.00
CA THR A 422 -19.69 25.71 21.40
C THR A 422 -19.54 27.21 21.71
N GLU A 423 -20.64 27.84 22.12
CA GLU A 423 -20.69 29.25 22.48
C GLU A 423 -20.43 29.47 23.99
N ALA A 424 -20.33 30.73 24.41
CA ALA A 424 -20.23 31.09 25.81
C ALA A 424 -21.58 30.91 26.52
N VAL A 425 -21.54 30.58 27.81
CA VAL A 425 -22.74 30.36 28.63
C VAL A 425 -22.79 31.42 29.71
N GLU A 426 -23.97 32.00 29.92
CA GLU A 426 -24.22 32.90 31.05
C GLU A 426 -24.40 32.08 32.34
N THR A 427 -23.59 32.38 33.35
CA THR A 427 -23.65 31.76 34.68
C THR A 427 -23.97 32.82 35.72
N GLU A 428 -24.36 32.43 36.94
CA GLU A 428 -24.63 33.36 38.05
C GLU A 428 -23.44 34.29 38.35
N ASP A 429 -22.21 33.86 38.05
CA ASP A 429 -20.97 34.62 38.21
C ASP A 429 -20.57 35.44 36.95
N GLY A 430 -21.42 35.48 35.93
CA GLY A 430 -21.20 36.17 34.64
C GLY A 430 -20.98 35.23 33.44
N GLU A 431 -20.48 35.78 32.33
CA GLU A 431 -20.24 35.03 31.09
C GLU A 431 -19.01 34.11 31.21
N ARG A 432 -19.23 32.79 31.11
CA ARG A 432 -18.16 31.79 31.12
C ARG A 432 -17.86 31.33 29.70
N ARG A 433 -16.58 31.37 29.33
CA ARG A 433 -16.11 31.02 27.98
C ARG A 433 -15.74 29.54 27.88
N PRO A 434 -16.02 28.87 26.74
CA PRO A 434 -15.67 27.47 26.53
C PRO A 434 -14.15 27.29 26.45
N PHE A 435 -13.69 26.08 26.77
CA PHE A 435 -12.29 25.73 26.63
C PHE A 435 -11.87 25.79 25.16
N LYS A 436 -10.91 26.65 24.83
CA LYS A 436 -10.48 26.89 23.45
C LYS A 436 -9.22 26.09 23.10
N ALA A 437 -9.29 25.32 22.02
CA ALA A 437 -8.14 24.61 21.45
C ALA A 437 -8.03 24.80 19.93
N PHE A 438 -6.82 24.69 19.39
CA PHE A 438 -6.58 24.78 17.93
C PHE A 438 -6.13 23.44 17.37
N LEU A 439 -6.73 23.00 16.27
CA LEU A 439 -6.35 21.75 15.61
C LEU A 439 -4.89 21.80 15.10
N ASP A 440 -4.08 20.81 15.50
CA ASP A 440 -2.74 20.56 15.00
C ASP A 440 -2.78 19.27 14.17
N VAL A 441 -2.89 19.41 12.84
CA VAL A 441 -2.92 18.29 11.87
C VAL A 441 -1.53 17.71 11.58
N GLY A 442 -0.46 18.37 12.02
CA GLY A 442 0.92 17.96 11.76
C GLY A 442 1.30 18.00 10.28
N LEU A 443 1.51 16.82 9.69
CA LEU A 443 1.89 16.66 8.27
C LEU A 443 0.77 16.05 7.42
N VAL A 444 -0.40 15.84 8.02
CA VAL A 444 -1.55 15.28 7.29
C VAL A 444 -2.02 16.30 6.26
N ARG A 445 -2.31 15.81 5.04
CA ARG A 445 -2.93 16.63 4.00
C ARG A 445 -4.36 16.97 4.41
N THR A 446 -4.69 18.25 4.40
CA THR A 446 -6.03 18.76 4.68
C THR A 446 -6.94 18.60 3.47
N SER A 447 -7.46 17.39 3.27
CA SER A 447 -8.49 17.07 2.26
C SER A 447 -9.86 16.93 2.91
N THR A 448 -10.92 17.25 2.15
CA THR A 448 -12.30 17.03 2.59
C THR A 448 -12.54 15.54 2.86
N GLY A 449 -13.28 15.22 3.91
CA GLY A 449 -13.53 13.83 4.36
C GLY A 449 -12.39 13.19 5.15
N ASN A 450 -11.27 13.87 5.40
CA ASN A 450 -10.16 13.29 6.16
C ASN A 450 -10.54 13.06 7.63
N ARG A 451 -10.24 11.85 8.14
CA ARG A 451 -10.52 11.42 9.53
C ARG A 451 -9.92 12.31 10.62
N VAL A 452 -8.91 13.14 10.32
CA VAL A 452 -8.42 14.15 11.29
C VAL A 452 -9.54 15.14 11.67
N PHE A 453 -10.40 15.48 10.71
CA PHE A 453 -11.53 16.36 10.95
C PHE A 453 -12.67 15.66 11.70
N ALA A 454 -12.78 14.33 11.61
CA ALA A 454 -13.70 13.55 12.44
C ALA A 454 -13.37 13.69 13.93
N ALA A 455 -12.09 13.51 14.30
CA ALA A 455 -11.65 13.70 15.68
C ALA A 455 -11.85 15.14 16.16
N MET A 456 -11.65 16.12 15.28
CA MET A 456 -11.96 17.52 15.57
C MET A 456 -13.46 17.73 15.82
N LYS A 457 -14.34 17.17 14.97
CA LYS A 457 -15.80 17.26 15.09
C LYS A 457 -16.27 16.63 16.40
N GLY A 458 -15.82 15.42 16.72
CA GLY A 458 -16.14 14.76 17.99
C GLY A 458 -15.65 15.55 19.21
N ALA A 459 -14.50 16.22 19.14
CA ALA A 459 -14.06 17.09 20.22
C ALA A 459 -14.87 18.39 20.33
N SER A 460 -15.34 18.93 19.20
CA SER A 460 -16.22 20.09 19.15
C SER A 460 -17.60 19.78 19.73
N ASP A 461 -18.20 18.67 19.28
CA ASP A 461 -19.50 18.17 19.76
C ASP A 461 -19.40 17.72 21.22
N GLY A 462 -18.21 17.27 21.62
CA GLY A 462 -17.82 17.08 23.00
C GLY A 462 -17.51 18.37 23.75
N GLY A 463 -17.97 19.55 23.33
CA GLY A 463 -18.01 20.81 24.10
C GLY A 463 -16.70 21.62 24.17
N ILE A 464 -15.64 21.23 23.47
CA ILE A 464 -14.44 22.06 23.32
C ILE A 464 -14.67 23.04 22.17
N PHE A 465 -14.40 24.32 22.38
CA PHE A 465 -14.41 25.28 21.30
C PHE A 465 -13.17 25.13 20.42
N ILE A 466 -13.34 24.50 19.26
CA ILE A 466 -12.33 24.41 18.20
C ILE A 466 -12.78 25.27 17.02
N PRO A 467 -12.11 26.39 16.71
CA PRO A 467 -12.49 27.20 15.55
C PRO A 467 -12.29 26.43 14.24
N HIS A 468 -13.38 26.15 13.51
CA HIS A 468 -13.35 25.44 12.24
C HIS A 468 -14.55 25.81 11.35
N SER A 469 -14.43 25.56 10.04
CA SER A 469 -15.52 25.61 9.06
C SER A 469 -15.97 24.20 8.68
N ASP A 470 -17.17 24.09 8.12
CA ASP A 470 -17.79 22.88 7.56
C ASP A 470 -17.10 22.30 6.32
N ARG A 471 -16.41 23.11 5.52
CA ARG A 471 -15.80 22.80 4.21
C ARG A 471 -14.94 21.53 4.09
N ARG A 472 -14.53 20.94 5.21
CA ARG A 472 -13.65 19.76 5.26
C ARG A 472 -14.35 18.49 5.76
N PHE A 473 -15.63 18.57 6.10
CA PHE A 473 -16.42 17.40 6.47
C PHE A 473 -16.85 16.59 5.25
N PRO A 474 -17.02 15.26 5.39
CA PRO A 474 -17.73 14.48 4.39
C PRO A 474 -19.16 15.02 4.24
N GLY A 475 -19.69 15.02 3.02
CA GLY A 475 -21.00 15.63 2.70
C GLY A 475 -20.94 17.12 2.32
N TYR A 476 -19.79 17.79 2.42
CA TYR A 476 -19.65 19.16 1.94
C TYR A 476 -19.52 19.20 0.42
N ASP A 477 -20.47 19.86 -0.25
CA ASP A 477 -20.42 20.11 -1.67
C ASP A 477 -19.72 21.45 -1.97
N ILE A 478 -18.79 21.40 -2.93
CA ILE A 478 -17.98 22.56 -3.33
C ILE A 478 -18.78 23.48 -4.26
N GLU A 479 -19.75 22.95 -5.00
CA GLU A 479 -20.53 23.73 -5.97
C GLU A 479 -21.64 24.54 -5.28
N SER A 480 -22.42 23.90 -4.42
CA SER A 480 -23.45 24.58 -3.62
C SER A 480 -22.90 25.32 -2.39
N GLU A 481 -21.68 25.02 -1.96
CA GLU A 481 -21.08 25.46 -0.69
C GLU A 481 -21.86 25.02 0.56
N GLU A 482 -22.69 23.98 0.44
CA GLU A 482 -23.54 23.46 1.51
C GLU A 482 -23.01 22.14 2.09
N LEU A 483 -23.26 21.93 3.40
CA LEU A 483 -22.96 20.68 4.09
C LEU A 483 -24.23 19.83 4.16
N ASP A 484 -24.17 18.63 3.59
CA ASP A 484 -25.17 17.60 3.86
C ASP A 484 -24.95 16.98 5.25
N ALA A 485 -25.79 17.40 6.20
CA ALA A 485 -25.75 16.92 7.59
C ALA A 485 -26.09 15.42 7.69
N GLU A 486 -26.93 14.89 6.78
CA GLU A 486 -27.32 13.48 6.80
C GLU A 486 -26.13 12.59 6.43
N THR A 487 -25.38 12.94 5.38
CA THR A 487 -24.10 12.28 5.06
C THR A 487 -23.12 12.37 6.23
N LEU A 488 -22.96 13.55 6.86
CA LEU A 488 -22.02 13.69 7.99
C LEU A 488 -22.43 12.81 9.18
N LYS A 489 -23.73 12.77 9.51
CA LYS A 489 -24.31 11.87 10.52
C LYS A 489 -24.02 10.41 10.20
N GLY A 490 -24.26 9.97 8.96
CA GLY A 490 -23.92 8.62 8.51
C GLY A 490 -22.44 8.29 8.74
N TYR A 491 -21.52 9.22 8.45
CA TYR A 491 -20.09 9.02 8.72
C TYR A 491 -19.74 8.94 10.21
N ILE A 492 -20.42 9.71 11.07
CA ILE A 492 -20.28 9.66 12.54
C ILE A 492 -20.67 8.28 13.07
N HIS A 493 -21.76 7.71 12.55
CA HIS A 493 -22.31 6.42 12.96
C HIS A 493 -21.78 5.22 12.16
N GLY A 494 -20.88 5.45 11.20
CA GLY A 494 -20.23 4.38 10.45
C GLY A 494 -21.05 3.78 9.29
N SER A 495 -22.06 4.49 8.77
CA SER A 495 -22.89 4.03 7.64
C SER A 495 -22.06 3.61 6.43
N HIS A 496 -21.05 4.39 6.05
CA HIS A 496 -20.11 4.05 4.97
C HIS A 496 -19.37 2.72 5.17
N VAL A 497 -19.20 2.26 6.42
CA VAL A 497 -18.63 0.93 6.70
C VAL A 497 -19.71 -0.13 6.59
N SER A 498 -20.91 0.14 7.10
CA SER A 498 -22.10 -0.72 6.96
C SER A 498 -22.44 -1.00 5.50
N GLU A 499 -22.60 0.04 4.68
CA GLU A 499 -22.87 -0.05 3.23
C GLU A 499 -21.78 -0.85 2.50
N TYR A 500 -20.52 -0.69 2.92
CA TYR A 500 -19.41 -1.44 2.33
C TYR A 500 -19.40 -2.91 2.77
N MET A 501 -19.86 -3.22 3.99
CA MET A 501 -20.07 -4.59 4.47
C MET A 501 -21.16 -5.28 3.63
N GLU A 502 -22.32 -4.63 3.46
CA GLU A 502 -23.44 -5.13 2.65
C GLU A 502 -23.02 -5.38 1.20
N THR A 503 -22.40 -4.38 0.56
CA THR A 503 -21.94 -4.48 -0.83
C THR A 503 -20.96 -5.65 -1.01
N LEU A 504 -20.02 -5.85 -0.08
CA LEU A 504 -19.07 -6.94 -0.17
C LEU A 504 -19.68 -8.31 0.13
N ALA A 505 -20.68 -8.38 1.01
CA ALA A 505 -21.40 -9.62 1.28
C ALA A 505 -22.11 -10.12 0.01
N ASP A 506 -22.69 -9.21 -0.77
CA ASP A 506 -23.40 -9.53 -2.01
C ASP A 506 -22.48 -9.76 -3.22
N GLU A 507 -21.43 -8.93 -3.39
CA GLU A 507 -20.60 -8.94 -4.61
C GLU A 507 -19.36 -9.86 -4.53
N ASP A 508 -18.70 -9.93 -3.36
CA ASP A 508 -17.40 -10.61 -3.20
C ASP A 508 -17.20 -11.14 -1.77
N GLU A 509 -17.85 -12.28 -1.49
CA GLU A 509 -17.84 -12.93 -0.18
C GLU A 509 -16.42 -13.31 0.30
N GLU A 510 -15.48 -13.60 -0.62
CA GLU A 510 -14.08 -13.88 -0.27
C GLU A 510 -13.41 -12.64 0.32
N ARG A 511 -13.63 -11.47 -0.29
CA ARG A 511 -13.14 -10.19 0.27
C ARG A 511 -13.82 -9.86 1.58
N TYR A 512 -15.12 -10.07 1.69
CA TYR A 512 -15.87 -9.86 2.92
C TYR A 512 -15.25 -10.63 4.09
N LYS A 513 -15.08 -11.95 3.92
CA LYS A 513 -14.43 -12.83 4.91
C LYS A 513 -13.00 -12.42 5.25
N SER A 514 -12.25 -11.88 4.30
CA SER A 514 -10.87 -11.47 4.52
C SER A 514 -10.73 -10.14 5.28
N GLN A 515 -11.60 -9.16 5.02
CA GLN A 515 -11.51 -7.81 5.58
C GLN A 515 -12.26 -7.68 6.91
N PHE A 516 -13.43 -8.33 7.01
CA PHE A 516 -14.33 -8.25 8.16
C PHE A 516 -14.29 -9.50 9.04
N LEU A 517 -13.20 -10.29 8.98
CA LEU A 517 -13.01 -11.51 9.77
C LEU A 517 -13.42 -11.34 11.24
N LYS A 518 -12.96 -10.26 11.88
CA LYS A 518 -13.25 -9.99 13.29
C LYS A 518 -14.68 -9.55 13.58
N TYR A 519 -15.37 -8.97 12.60
CA TYR A 519 -16.79 -8.65 12.72
C TYR A 519 -17.60 -9.95 12.69
N ILE A 520 -17.24 -10.87 11.78
CA ILE A 520 -17.83 -12.21 11.69
C ILE A 520 -17.55 -13.03 12.96
N GLU A 521 -16.32 -13.02 13.48
CA GLU A 521 -15.96 -13.73 14.72
C GLU A 521 -16.74 -13.23 15.95
N ASN A 522 -17.15 -11.95 15.95
CA ASN A 522 -17.89 -11.32 17.03
C ASN A 522 -19.40 -11.24 16.76
N GLU A 523 -19.89 -11.83 15.67
CA GLU A 523 -21.31 -11.80 15.28
C GLU A 523 -21.88 -10.37 15.16
N ILE A 524 -21.10 -9.45 14.58
CA ILE A 524 -21.50 -8.06 14.33
C ILE A 524 -21.86 -7.90 12.85
N ASP A 525 -23.12 -7.60 12.58
CA ASP A 525 -23.64 -7.35 11.24
C ASP A 525 -23.65 -5.85 10.90
N ALA A 526 -23.93 -5.52 9.64
CA ALA A 526 -23.89 -4.14 9.13
C ALA A 526 -24.86 -3.22 9.90
N GLY A 527 -26.08 -3.69 10.17
CA GLY A 527 -27.12 -2.94 10.88
C GLY A 527 -26.78 -2.60 12.34
N ASP A 528 -25.89 -3.36 12.98
CA ASP A 528 -25.55 -3.16 14.39
C ASP A 528 -24.57 -1.98 14.60
N LEU A 529 -23.85 -1.55 13.56
CA LEU A 529 -22.79 -0.54 13.70
C LEU A 529 -23.31 0.80 14.23
N GLU A 530 -24.47 1.26 13.75
CA GLU A 530 -25.03 2.55 14.15
C GLU A 530 -25.33 2.60 15.65
N GLU A 531 -25.94 1.53 16.18
CA GLU A 531 -26.26 1.38 17.60
C GLU A 531 -25.00 1.29 18.45
N ILE A 532 -24.00 0.50 18.01
CA ILE A 532 -22.70 0.37 18.70
C ILE A 532 -22.04 1.74 18.90
N TYR A 533 -21.99 2.58 17.87
CA TYR A 533 -21.39 3.92 18.00
C TYR A 533 -22.27 4.86 18.83
N ALA A 534 -23.60 4.81 18.67
CA ALA A 534 -24.51 5.63 19.45
C ALA A 534 -24.38 5.36 20.96
N ASP A 535 -24.33 4.09 21.35
CA ASP A 535 -24.18 3.69 22.74
C ASP A 535 -22.77 3.97 23.27
N ALA A 536 -21.74 3.81 22.44
CA ALA A 536 -20.39 4.23 22.81
C ALA A 536 -20.32 5.74 23.09
N HIS A 537 -21.02 6.57 22.32
CA HIS A 537 -21.08 8.01 22.57
C HIS A 537 -21.73 8.33 23.92
N LYS A 538 -22.79 7.61 24.31
CA LYS A 538 -23.43 7.73 25.64
C LYS A 538 -22.46 7.29 26.75
N ALA A 539 -21.87 6.11 26.62
CA ALA A 539 -20.94 5.54 27.60
C ALA A 539 -19.71 6.45 27.82
N ILE A 540 -19.19 7.09 26.77
CA ILE A 540 -18.10 8.05 26.85
C ILE A 540 -18.49 9.29 27.66
N ARG A 541 -19.74 9.77 27.53
CA ARG A 541 -20.23 10.94 28.27
C ARG A 541 -20.45 10.62 29.74
N GLU A 542 -20.96 9.43 30.05
CA GLU A 542 -21.16 8.96 31.43
C GLU A 542 -19.83 8.86 32.20
N ASP A 543 -18.85 8.12 31.65
CA ASP A 543 -17.54 7.99 32.29
C ASP A 543 -16.34 8.06 31.32
N PRO A 544 -15.77 9.26 31.07
CA PRO A 544 -14.60 9.41 30.19
C PRO A 544 -13.29 8.87 30.79
N PHE A 545 -13.30 8.34 32.02
CA PHE A 545 -12.14 7.75 32.70
C PHE A 545 -12.28 6.25 32.99
N LYS A 546 -13.24 5.57 32.31
CA LYS A 546 -13.51 4.15 32.48
C LYS A 546 -12.23 3.31 32.46
N ALA A 547 -12.05 2.52 33.52
CA ALA A 547 -10.90 1.67 33.70
C ALA A 547 -10.94 0.46 32.75
N ASP A 548 -9.77 -0.13 32.51
CA ASP A 548 -9.64 -1.34 31.71
C ASP A 548 -9.75 -2.56 32.62
N GLU A 549 -10.93 -3.18 32.67
CA GLU A 549 -11.19 -4.34 33.53
C GLU A 549 -10.35 -5.56 33.13
N ASN A 550 -9.99 -5.66 31.84
CA ASN A 550 -9.21 -6.76 31.28
C ASN A 550 -7.69 -6.50 31.28
N ALA A 551 -7.24 -5.35 31.80
CA ALA A 551 -5.82 -5.06 31.88
C ALA A 551 -5.13 -5.89 32.97
N GLY A 552 -4.45 -6.96 32.55
CA GLY A 552 -3.57 -7.73 33.43
C GLY A 552 -2.47 -6.89 34.10
N PRO A 553 -1.75 -7.45 35.09
CA PRO A 553 -0.75 -6.73 35.87
C PRO A 553 0.33 -6.16 34.95
N LYS A 554 0.50 -4.82 34.99
CA LYS A 554 1.54 -4.13 34.22
C LYS A 554 2.88 -4.28 34.92
N LYS A 555 3.87 -4.78 34.19
CA LYS A 555 5.27 -4.79 34.64
C LYS A 555 5.74 -3.39 35.00
N THR A 556 6.56 -3.30 36.05
CA THR A 556 7.10 -2.03 36.53
C THR A 556 8.08 -1.42 35.54
N LYS A 557 8.38 -0.13 35.71
CA LYS A 557 9.33 0.58 34.84
C LYS A 557 10.74 -0.01 34.97
N GLU A 558 11.08 -0.48 36.16
CA GLU A 558 12.34 -1.14 36.50
C GLU A 558 12.48 -2.46 35.76
N GLU A 559 11.43 -3.28 35.75
CA GLU A 559 11.37 -4.55 35.02
C GLU A 559 11.52 -4.35 33.51
N TRP A 560 10.77 -3.40 32.92
CA TRP A 560 10.88 -3.09 31.50
C TRP A 560 12.27 -2.57 31.12
N LYS A 561 12.89 -1.78 32.00
CA LYS A 561 14.25 -1.28 31.81
C LYS A 561 15.27 -2.42 31.86
N ALA A 562 15.11 -3.38 32.77
CA ALA A 562 15.96 -4.56 32.86
C ALA A 562 15.82 -5.42 31.60
N GLU A 563 14.60 -5.69 31.14
CA GLU A 563 14.33 -6.50 29.95
C GLU A 563 14.90 -5.84 28.67
N SER A 564 14.64 -4.55 28.49
CA SER A 564 15.09 -3.81 27.30
C SER A 564 16.61 -3.69 27.20
N LYS A 565 17.32 -3.68 28.33
CA LYS A 565 18.79 -3.60 28.36
C LYS A 565 19.46 -4.84 27.77
N LYS A 566 18.81 -6.02 27.85
CA LYS A 566 19.36 -7.28 27.32
C LYS A 566 19.61 -7.21 25.79
N PHE A 567 18.76 -6.50 25.07
CA PHE A 567 18.85 -6.37 23.61
C PHE A 567 19.67 -5.16 23.15
N LYS A 568 20.09 -4.29 24.08
CA LYS A 568 20.86 -3.09 23.75
C LYS A 568 22.34 -3.44 23.66
N VAL A 569 22.87 -3.41 22.44
CA VAL A 569 24.31 -3.58 22.21
C VAL A 569 25.08 -2.41 22.81
N ALA A 570 25.97 -2.70 23.75
CA ALA A 570 26.89 -1.72 24.31
C ALA A 570 27.90 -1.25 23.25
N ARG A 571 28.28 0.03 23.31
CA ARG A 571 29.36 0.52 22.44
C ARG A 571 30.68 -0.12 22.89
N LEU A 572 31.49 -0.54 21.92
CA LEU A 572 32.83 -1.04 22.19
C LEU A 572 33.67 0.03 22.89
N THR A 573 34.46 -0.41 23.87
CA THR A 573 35.45 0.47 24.49
C THR A 573 36.52 0.87 23.48
N HIS A 574 37.35 1.85 23.84
CA HIS A 574 38.49 2.23 23.00
C HIS A 574 39.44 1.04 22.79
N ASP A 575 39.78 0.32 23.85
CA ASP A 575 40.78 -0.75 23.81
C ASP A 575 40.28 -1.97 23.03
N GLN A 576 38.99 -2.31 23.17
CA GLN A 576 38.36 -3.34 22.35
C GLN A 576 38.39 -3.00 20.85
N ARG A 577 38.21 -1.71 20.50
CA ARG A 577 38.33 -1.26 19.10
C ARG A 577 39.77 -1.36 18.60
N LYS A 578 40.75 -0.96 19.42
CA LYS A 578 42.18 -1.04 19.08
C LYS A 578 42.61 -2.49 18.84
N ALA A 579 42.28 -3.40 19.77
CA ALA A 579 42.58 -4.81 19.64
C ALA A 579 41.99 -5.43 18.36
N ARG A 580 40.73 -5.12 18.02
CA ARG A 580 40.11 -5.59 16.77
C ARG A 580 40.79 -5.07 15.51
N VAL A 581 41.29 -3.82 15.54
CA VAL A 581 42.02 -3.25 14.41
C VAL A 581 43.35 -3.97 14.23
N GLU A 582 44.10 -4.17 15.31
CA GLU A 582 45.38 -4.88 15.27
C GLU A 582 45.22 -6.33 14.80
N GLU A 583 44.22 -7.05 15.32
CA GLU A 583 43.90 -8.41 14.90
C GLU A 583 43.55 -8.46 13.40
N LYS A 584 42.74 -7.51 12.92
CA LYS A 584 42.36 -7.44 11.50
C LYS A 584 43.53 -7.09 10.59
N ILE A 585 44.46 -6.24 11.03
CA ILE A 585 45.69 -5.93 10.29
C ILE A 585 46.55 -7.20 10.18
N ARG A 586 46.73 -7.95 11.29
CA ARG A 586 47.50 -9.20 11.27
C ARG A 586 46.88 -10.24 10.33
N GLN A 587 45.56 -10.42 10.36
CA GLN A 587 44.86 -11.36 9.47
C GLN A 587 44.94 -11.01 7.98
N LEU A 588 45.04 -9.73 7.64
CA LEU A 588 45.14 -9.28 6.24
C LEU A 588 46.58 -9.22 5.74
N ALA A 589 47.55 -9.13 6.66
CA ALA A 589 48.98 -9.10 6.35
C ALA A 589 49.61 -10.50 6.29
N ALA A 590 49.03 -11.49 6.98
CA ALA A 590 49.30 -12.91 6.83
C ALA A 590 48.62 -13.46 5.57
#